data_AF-A0A4R3PTK4-F1
#
_entry.id   AF-A0A4R3PTK4-F1
#
_cell.length_a   1.000
_cell.length_b   1.000
_cell.length_c   1.000
_cell.angle_alpha   90.00
_cell.angle_beta   90.00
_cell.angle_gamma   90.00
#
_symmetry.space_group_name_H-M   'P 1'
#
loop_
_entity.id
_entity.type
_entity.pdbx_description
1 polymer ?
#
loop_
_entity_poly.entity_id
_entity_poly.type
_entity_poly.pdbx_seq_one_letter_code
_entity_poly.pdbx_strand_id
1 'polypeptide(L)'
;MTALVSQRYWRRQPLLLEKAAPSTLRRTIEVTGLRSVSLDIFRQAPLGFLLSAYVAATLFPNSQGSGIPQATASRHLRYAEDRARLLSLKIALGKIILTVFGLFSGASISREGPTVQVGASIMLAVARFGGKAQTRGLILAGSAAGIAAINTPLAGIVFAIEEMSRTAESRANGLVLTAVILSGLAALGLSGSYNYSAWRLPRRR
;
A
#
# COMPACT_ATOMS: atom_id res chain seq x y z
N MET A 1 4.22 -13.43 -37.52
CA MET A 1 3.36 -14.65 -37.55
C MET A 1 3.24 -15.36 -36.19
N THR A 2 3.64 -14.74 -35.07
CA THR A 2 3.71 -15.39 -33.74
C THR A 2 2.50 -15.10 -32.83
N ALA A 3 1.68 -14.09 -33.15
CA ALA A 3 0.52 -13.70 -32.33
C ALA A 3 -0.76 -14.54 -32.61
N LEU A 4 -0.90 -15.11 -33.82
CA LEU A 4 -2.10 -15.86 -34.21
C LEU A 4 -2.13 -17.31 -33.67
N VAL A 5 -0.97 -17.89 -33.33
CA VAL A 5 -0.89 -19.24 -32.76
C VAL A 5 -1.29 -19.23 -31.27
N SER A 6 -0.97 -18.16 -30.53
CA SER A 6 -1.31 -18.00 -29.10
C SER A 6 -2.82 -17.86 -28.87
N GLN A 7 -3.52 -17.08 -29.70
CA GLN A 7 -4.98 -16.89 -29.60
C GLN A 7 -5.78 -18.19 -29.84
N ARG A 8 -5.30 -19.08 -30.72
CA ARG A 8 -5.93 -20.39 -30.97
C ARG A 8 -5.78 -21.36 -29.80
N TYR A 9 -4.68 -21.24 -29.05
CA TYR A 9 -4.40 -22.10 -27.89
C TYR A 9 -5.34 -21.79 -26.71
N TRP A 10 -5.52 -20.49 -26.41
CA TRP A 10 -6.41 -20.03 -25.34
C TRP A 10 -7.90 -20.26 -25.64
N ARG A 11 -8.34 -20.24 -26.90
CA ARG A 11 -9.73 -20.53 -27.28
C ARG A 11 -10.15 -22.00 -27.15
N ARG A 12 -9.21 -22.95 -27.15
CA ARG A 12 -9.52 -24.40 -27.07
C ARG A 12 -9.33 -25.01 -25.68
N GLN A 13 -8.58 -24.38 -24.79
CA GLN A 13 -8.37 -24.85 -23.42
C GLN A 13 -9.61 -24.95 -22.52
N PRO A 14 -10.64 -24.07 -22.59
CA PRO A 14 -11.83 -24.25 -21.75
C PRO A 14 -12.66 -25.50 -22.14
N LEU A 15 -12.63 -25.91 -23.41
CA LEU A 15 -13.38 -27.07 -23.93
C LEU A 15 -12.76 -28.43 -23.59
N LEU A 16 -11.45 -28.48 -23.32
CA LEU A 16 -10.75 -29.73 -22.97
C LEU A 16 -10.82 -30.02 -21.46
N LEU A 17 -10.87 -28.99 -20.63
CA LEU A 17 -11.05 -29.13 -19.17
C LEU A 17 -12.49 -29.53 -18.80
N GLU A 18 -13.48 -29.11 -19.59
CA GLU A 18 -14.88 -29.46 -19.37
C GLU A 18 -15.18 -30.95 -19.63
N LYS A 19 -14.44 -31.58 -20.56
CA LYS A 19 -14.61 -33.01 -20.90
C LYS A 19 -13.84 -33.97 -19.98
N ALA A 20 -12.84 -33.49 -19.25
CA ALA A 20 -11.99 -34.31 -18.37
C ALA A 20 -12.38 -34.27 -16.88
N ALA A 21 -13.38 -33.46 -16.51
CA ALA A 21 -13.82 -33.34 -15.12
C ALA A 21 -14.71 -34.53 -14.73
N PRO A 22 -14.35 -35.33 -13.69
CA PRO A 22 -15.18 -36.44 -13.22
C PRO A 22 -16.56 -35.93 -12.77
N SER A 23 -17.61 -36.75 -12.95
CA SER A 23 -19.02 -36.39 -12.68
C SER A 23 -19.28 -35.92 -11.24
N THR A 24 -18.40 -36.30 -10.31
CA THR A 24 -18.35 -35.80 -8.92
C THR A 24 -18.02 -34.31 -8.83
N LEU A 25 -17.11 -33.80 -9.67
CA LEU A 25 -16.70 -32.39 -9.69
C LEU A 25 -17.82 -31.49 -10.23
N ARG A 26 -18.63 -32.02 -11.16
CA ARG A 26 -19.83 -31.32 -11.68
C ARG A 26 -20.88 -31.14 -10.58
N ARG A 27 -21.17 -32.17 -9.78
CA ARG A 27 -22.09 -32.06 -8.63
C ARG A 27 -21.56 -31.14 -7.52
N THR A 28 -20.26 -31.14 -7.23
CA THR A 28 -19.70 -30.22 -6.22
C THR A 28 -19.82 -28.75 -6.65
N ILE A 29 -19.62 -28.44 -7.94
CA ILE A 29 -19.79 -27.08 -8.47
C ILE A 29 -21.27 -26.65 -8.46
N GLU A 30 -22.19 -27.59 -8.67
CA GLU A 30 -23.65 -27.35 -8.67
C GLU A 30 -24.22 -27.18 -7.26
N VAL A 31 -23.75 -27.97 -6.29
CA VAL A 31 -24.25 -27.98 -4.90
C VAL A 31 -23.67 -26.84 -4.05
N THR A 32 -22.53 -26.25 -4.43
CA THR A 32 -21.81 -25.26 -3.58
C THR A 32 -22.16 -23.79 -3.87
N GLY A 33 -23.10 -23.47 -4.77
CA GLY A 33 -23.49 -22.06 -5.00
C GLY A 33 -22.36 -21.14 -5.51
N LEU A 34 -21.24 -21.72 -5.98
CA LEU A 34 -20.07 -20.96 -6.44
C LEU A 34 -20.36 -20.13 -7.70
N ARG A 35 -21.39 -20.50 -8.48
CA ARG A 35 -21.85 -19.72 -9.63
C ARG A 35 -22.64 -18.46 -9.24
N SER A 36 -23.43 -18.48 -8.17
CA SER A 36 -24.20 -17.30 -7.74
C SER A 36 -23.30 -16.27 -7.05
N VAL A 37 -22.42 -16.72 -6.15
CA VAL A 37 -21.43 -15.86 -5.47
C VAL A 37 -20.54 -15.12 -6.48
N SER A 38 -20.16 -15.75 -7.59
CA SER A 38 -19.32 -15.14 -8.63
C SER A 38 -20.02 -14.02 -9.41
N LEU A 39 -21.35 -14.12 -9.62
CA LEU A 39 -22.13 -13.11 -10.35
C LEU A 39 -22.51 -11.91 -9.48
N ASP A 40 -22.74 -12.15 -8.18
CA ASP A 40 -23.08 -11.09 -7.23
C ASP A 40 -21.90 -10.14 -6.97
N ILE A 41 -20.69 -10.68 -6.85
CA ILE A 41 -19.45 -9.89 -6.73
C ILE A 41 -19.24 -9.02 -7.97
N PHE A 42 -19.49 -9.56 -9.17
CA PHE A 42 -19.33 -8.82 -10.42
C PHE A 42 -20.31 -7.64 -10.55
N ARG A 43 -21.49 -7.74 -9.93
CA ARG A 43 -22.48 -6.65 -9.90
C ARG A 43 -22.22 -5.64 -8.79
N GLN A 44 -21.71 -6.08 -7.64
CA GLN A 44 -21.49 -5.23 -6.46
C GLN A 44 -20.16 -4.46 -6.52
N ALA A 45 -19.13 -5.02 -7.16
CA ALA A 45 -17.81 -4.37 -7.24
C ALA A 45 -17.84 -3.00 -7.96
N PRO A 46 -18.53 -2.81 -9.11
CA PRO A 46 -18.65 -1.49 -9.75
C PRO A 46 -19.32 -0.46 -8.85
N LEU A 47 -20.36 -0.85 -8.10
CA LEU A 47 -21.03 0.00 -7.13
C LEU A 47 -20.10 0.39 -5.98
N GLY A 48 -19.33 -0.58 -5.45
CA GLY A 48 -18.31 -0.33 -4.44
C GLY A 48 -17.22 0.64 -4.93
N PHE A 49 -16.73 0.47 -6.16
CA PHE A 49 -15.73 1.38 -6.73
C PHE A 49 -16.27 2.77 -6.99
N LEU A 50 -17.51 2.89 -7.49
CA LEU A 50 -18.17 4.19 -7.68
C LEU A 50 -18.38 4.90 -6.35
N LEU A 51 -18.85 4.19 -5.31
CA LEU A 51 -19.04 4.76 -3.99
C LEU A 51 -17.70 5.17 -3.36
N SER A 52 -16.67 4.33 -3.49
CA SER A 52 -15.31 4.64 -3.02
C SER A 52 -14.76 5.90 -3.71
N ALA A 53 -14.87 5.97 -5.03
CA ALA A 53 -14.43 7.12 -5.81
C ALA A 53 -15.20 8.40 -5.45
N TYR A 54 -16.52 8.29 -5.27
CA TYR A 54 -17.39 9.39 -4.87
C TYR A 54 -17.02 9.92 -3.48
N VAL A 55 -16.87 9.04 -2.50
CA VAL A 55 -16.46 9.40 -1.12
C VAL A 55 -15.06 10.01 -1.11
N ALA A 56 -14.14 9.47 -1.90
CA ALA A 56 -12.79 10.01 -2.04
C ALA A 56 -12.79 11.43 -2.66
N ALA A 57 -13.63 11.68 -3.66
CA ALA A 57 -13.72 12.98 -4.31
C ALA A 57 -14.42 14.04 -3.44
N THR A 58 -15.43 13.65 -2.66
CA THR A 58 -16.28 14.58 -1.91
C THR A 58 -15.80 14.81 -0.47
N LEU A 59 -15.57 13.75 0.30
CA LEU A 59 -15.27 13.85 1.73
C LEU A 59 -13.77 13.99 2.01
N PHE A 60 -12.94 13.36 1.18
CA PHE A 60 -11.49 13.25 1.39
C PHE A 60 -10.68 13.64 0.15
N PRO A 61 -10.81 14.89 -0.35
CA PRO A 61 -10.02 15.34 -1.49
C PRO A 61 -8.53 15.13 -1.23
N ASN A 62 -7.79 14.71 -2.27
CA ASN A 62 -6.36 14.33 -2.23
C ASN A 62 -6.02 13.00 -1.52
N SER A 63 -7.02 12.23 -1.03
CA SER A 63 -6.81 10.85 -0.58
C SER A 63 -6.75 9.82 -1.73
N GLN A 64 -6.99 10.25 -2.96
CA GLN A 64 -7.05 9.38 -4.16
C GLN A 64 -5.67 8.83 -4.56
N GLY A 65 -5.66 7.76 -5.37
CA GLY A 65 -4.44 7.20 -5.97
C GLY A 65 -3.47 6.58 -4.96
N SER A 66 -2.17 6.54 -5.30
CA SER A 66 -1.14 5.87 -4.49
C SER A 66 -0.95 6.54 -3.12
N GLY A 67 -0.68 7.84 -3.05
CA GLY A 67 -0.30 8.52 -1.81
C GLY A 67 1.18 8.90 -1.74
N ILE A 68 2.06 8.17 -2.45
CA ILE A 68 3.48 8.52 -2.62
C ILE A 68 3.63 9.89 -3.29
N PRO A 69 2.96 10.18 -4.43
CA PRO A 69 3.10 11.49 -5.07
C PRO A 69 2.68 12.65 -4.17
N GLN A 70 1.66 12.47 -3.33
CA GLN A 70 1.19 13.48 -2.38
C GLN A 70 2.21 13.74 -1.28
N ALA A 71 2.84 12.69 -0.76
CA ALA A 71 3.90 12.80 0.24
C ALA A 71 5.13 13.49 -0.34
N THR A 72 5.58 13.08 -1.54
CA THR A 72 6.72 13.70 -2.24
C THR A 72 6.43 15.15 -2.61
N ALA A 73 5.27 15.45 -3.18
CA ALA A 73 4.87 16.82 -3.53
C ALA A 73 4.86 17.74 -2.31
N SER A 74 4.38 17.26 -1.16
CA SER A 74 4.32 18.05 0.08
C SER A 74 5.68 18.49 0.60
N ARG A 75 6.75 17.75 0.32
CA ARG A 75 8.12 18.15 0.68
C ARG A 75 8.60 19.36 -0.12
N HIS A 76 8.13 19.49 -1.35
CA HIS A 76 8.52 20.56 -2.28
C HIS A 76 7.69 21.84 -2.11
N LEU A 77 6.50 21.74 -1.51
CA LEU A 77 5.64 22.89 -1.23
C LEU A 77 6.28 23.84 -0.19
N ARG A 78 6.15 25.16 -0.43
CA ARG A 78 6.67 26.21 0.44
C ARG A 78 5.73 26.54 1.60
N TYR A 79 4.43 26.63 1.32
CA TYR A 79 3.43 27.05 2.30
C TYR A 79 2.83 25.88 3.08
N ALA A 80 2.56 26.11 4.36
CA ALA A 80 2.00 25.09 5.25
C ALA A 80 0.55 24.71 4.88
N GLU A 81 -0.20 25.65 4.30
CA GLU A 81 -1.58 25.44 3.84
C GLU A 81 -1.63 24.48 2.65
N ASP A 82 -0.73 24.64 1.67
CA ASP A 82 -0.67 23.74 0.52
C ASP A 82 -0.30 22.31 0.96
N ARG A 83 0.62 22.18 1.93
CA ARG A 83 0.93 20.88 2.53
C ARG A 83 -0.29 20.27 3.22
N ALA A 84 -1.08 21.09 3.92
CA ALA A 84 -2.29 20.66 4.62
C ALA A 84 -3.36 20.09 3.66
N ARG A 85 -3.39 20.57 2.41
CA ARG A 85 -4.31 20.09 1.37
C ARG A 85 -3.96 18.69 0.89
N LEU A 86 -2.68 18.30 0.92
CA LEU A 86 -2.20 16.98 0.47
C LEU A 86 -2.01 15.98 1.61
N LEU A 87 -1.65 16.48 2.79
CA LEU A 87 -1.36 15.72 4.00
C LEU A 87 -2.10 16.33 5.19
N SER A 88 -2.98 15.54 5.80
CA SER A 88 -3.68 15.91 7.03
C SER A 88 -4.20 14.65 7.72
N LEU A 89 -4.50 14.75 9.02
CA LEU A 89 -5.09 13.62 9.75
C LEU A 89 -6.45 13.20 9.16
N LYS A 90 -7.22 14.15 8.61
CA LYS A 90 -8.46 13.87 7.87
C LYS A 90 -8.18 13.03 6.62
N ILE A 91 -7.16 13.38 5.84
CA ILE A 91 -6.76 12.63 4.64
C ILE A 91 -6.24 11.25 5.01
N ALA A 92 -5.44 11.13 6.08
CA ALA A 92 -4.94 9.85 6.58
C ALA A 92 -6.09 8.90 6.96
N LEU A 93 -7.07 9.40 7.73
CA LEU A 93 -8.24 8.62 8.10
C LEU A 93 -9.06 8.20 6.88
N GLY A 94 -9.31 9.15 5.96
CA GLY A 94 -10.00 8.88 4.71
C GLY A 94 -9.27 7.82 3.88
N LYS A 95 -7.94 7.90 3.78
CA LYS A 95 -7.11 6.93 3.05
C LYS A 95 -7.25 5.52 3.61
N ILE A 96 -7.22 5.37 4.94
CA ILE A 96 -7.40 4.07 5.60
C ILE A 96 -8.79 3.51 5.30
N ILE A 97 -9.83 4.31 5.54
CA ILE A 97 -11.23 3.90 5.32
C ILE A 97 -11.46 3.49 3.86
N LEU A 98 -11.02 4.32 2.91
CA LEU A 98 -11.19 4.06 1.48
C LEU A 98 -10.37 2.86 0.99
N THR A 99 -9.17 2.65 1.53
CA THR A 99 -8.35 1.48 1.21
C THR A 99 -9.03 0.20 1.69
N VAL A 100 -9.52 0.19 2.93
CA VAL A 100 -10.25 -0.94 3.52
C VAL A 100 -11.53 -1.20 2.73
N PHE A 101 -12.31 -0.16 2.47
CA PHE A 101 -13.55 -0.26 1.70
C PHE A 101 -13.33 -0.74 0.25
N GLY A 102 -12.26 -0.26 -0.40
CA GLY A 102 -11.85 -0.71 -1.71
C GLY A 102 -11.47 -2.19 -1.73
N LEU A 103 -10.72 -2.66 -0.73
CA LEU A 103 -10.38 -4.08 -0.58
C LEU A 103 -11.64 -4.95 -0.39
N PHE A 104 -12.60 -4.50 0.42
CA PHE A 104 -13.91 -5.19 0.56
C PHE A 104 -14.72 -5.20 -0.74
N SER A 105 -14.58 -4.17 -1.57
CA SER A 105 -15.22 -4.09 -2.88
C SER A 105 -14.49 -4.89 -3.96
N GLY A 106 -13.39 -5.58 -3.63
CA GLY A 106 -12.61 -6.39 -4.55
C GLY A 106 -11.52 -5.63 -5.33
N ALA A 107 -11.14 -4.41 -4.91
CA ALA A 107 -10.03 -3.71 -5.54
C ALA A 107 -8.68 -4.33 -5.15
N SER A 108 -7.79 -4.43 -6.14
CA SER A 108 -6.39 -4.78 -5.92
C SER A 108 -5.60 -3.52 -5.53
N ILE A 109 -5.47 -3.28 -4.22
CA ILE A 109 -4.79 -2.10 -3.67
C ILE A 109 -3.51 -2.53 -2.93
N SER A 110 -2.36 -1.99 -3.36
CA SER A 110 -1.11 -2.12 -2.60
C SER A 110 -1.15 -1.24 -1.35
N ARG A 111 -0.55 -1.74 -0.26
CA ARG A 111 -0.49 -1.04 1.03
C ARG A 111 0.60 0.04 1.07
N GLU A 112 1.59 -0.04 0.17
CA GLU A 112 2.75 0.86 0.14
C GLU A 112 2.37 2.34 0.05
N GLY A 113 1.51 2.69 -0.91
CA GLY A 113 1.10 4.08 -1.12
C GLY A 113 0.27 4.65 0.05
N PRO A 114 -0.81 3.95 0.48
CA PRO A 114 -1.59 4.36 1.63
C PRO A 114 -0.77 4.55 2.91
N THR A 115 0.15 3.62 3.24
CA THR A 115 0.94 3.71 4.47
C THR A 115 1.92 4.89 4.43
N VAL A 116 2.52 5.17 3.26
CA VAL A 116 3.38 6.35 3.05
C VAL A 116 2.61 7.65 3.32
N GLN A 117 1.44 7.83 2.71
CA GLN A 117 0.65 9.06 2.87
C GLN A 117 0.13 9.25 4.29
N VAL A 118 -0.25 8.15 4.96
CA VAL A 118 -0.69 8.14 6.36
C VAL A 118 0.47 8.54 7.27
N GLY A 119 1.64 7.90 7.15
CA GLY A 119 2.82 8.20 7.96
C GLY A 119 3.29 9.65 7.78
N ALA A 120 3.33 10.14 6.54
CA ALA A 120 3.62 11.53 6.22
C ALA A 120 2.63 12.51 6.85
N SER A 121 1.33 12.19 6.85
CA SER A 121 0.28 13.02 7.43
C SER A 121 0.37 13.08 8.97
N ILE A 122 0.72 11.97 9.62
CA ILE A 122 0.93 11.91 11.07
C ILE A 122 2.13 12.78 11.46
N MET A 123 3.27 12.62 10.78
CA MET A 123 4.46 13.41 11.10
C MET A 123 4.32 14.89 10.74
N LEU A 124 3.53 15.23 9.72
CA LEU A 124 3.15 16.63 9.48
C LEU A 124 2.30 17.21 10.62
N ALA A 125 1.41 16.41 11.21
CA ALA A 125 0.66 16.84 12.39
C ALA A 125 1.60 17.08 13.58
N VAL A 126 2.55 16.16 13.84
CA VAL A 126 3.59 16.33 14.87
C VAL A 126 4.44 17.58 14.63
N ALA A 127 4.83 17.85 13.38
CA ALA A 127 5.61 19.04 13.01
C ALA A 127 4.90 20.36 13.34
N ARG A 128 3.55 20.38 13.38
CA ARG A 128 2.78 21.58 13.77
C ARG A 128 2.90 21.88 15.26
N PHE A 129 3.09 20.86 16.10
CA PHE A 129 3.26 21.01 17.54
C PHE A 129 4.73 21.25 17.94
N GLY A 130 5.69 20.65 17.22
CA GLY A 130 7.13 20.70 17.55
C GLY A 130 7.95 21.81 16.90
N GLY A 131 7.34 22.73 16.15
CA GLY A 131 8.03 23.81 15.44
C GLY A 131 8.36 23.49 13.97
N LYS A 132 8.22 24.50 13.10
CA LYS A 132 8.23 24.33 11.62
C LYS A 132 9.60 23.97 11.01
N ALA A 133 10.69 24.11 11.77
CA ALA A 133 12.07 24.09 11.29
C ALA A 133 12.50 22.81 10.55
N GLN A 134 11.80 21.68 10.74
CA GLN A 134 12.14 20.40 10.10
C GLN A 134 10.95 19.70 9.41
N THR A 135 9.92 20.46 9.01
CA THR A 135 8.69 19.88 8.45
C THR A 135 8.94 18.92 7.27
N ARG A 136 9.89 19.25 6.37
CA ARG A 136 10.25 18.39 5.23
C ARG A 136 10.90 17.07 5.64
N GLY A 137 11.76 17.11 6.66
CA GLY A 137 12.40 15.94 7.23
C GLY A 137 11.40 15.05 7.96
N LEU A 138 10.47 15.66 8.72
CA LEU A 138 9.40 14.93 9.40
C LEU A 138 8.43 14.26 8.43
N ILE A 139 8.01 14.94 7.36
CA ILE A 139 7.20 14.33 6.29
C ILE A 139 7.92 13.10 5.72
N LEU A 140 9.22 13.22 5.44
CA LEU A 140 9.99 12.10 4.91
C LEU A 140 10.14 10.94 5.90
N ALA A 141 10.44 11.24 7.16
CA ALA A 141 10.53 10.25 8.21
C ALA A 141 9.20 9.48 8.36
N GLY A 142 8.08 10.19 8.29
CA GLY A 142 6.75 9.59 8.29
C GLY A 142 6.51 8.69 7.07
N SER A 143 6.86 9.15 5.87
CA SER A 143 6.80 8.35 4.65
C SER A 143 7.62 7.07 4.76
N ALA A 144 8.87 7.17 5.20
CA ALA A 144 9.79 6.05 5.37
C ALA A 144 9.30 5.04 6.41
N ALA A 145 8.76 5.52 7.54
CA ALA A 145 8.13 4.68 8.55
C ALA A 145 6.90 3.93 7.99
N GLY A 146 6.10 4.59 7.14
CA GLY A 146 4.98 3.96 6.44
C GLY A 146 5.42 2.81 5.52
N ILE A 147 6.56 2.94 4.83
CA ILE A 147 7.15 1.84 4.05
C ILE A 147 7.70 0.77 4.99
N ALA A 148 8.39 1.13 6.06
CA ALA A 148 8.92 0.12 6.99
C ALA A 148 7.82 -0.75 7.63
N ALA A 149 6.62 -0.19 7.83
CA ALA A 149 5.48 -0.87 8.43
C ALA A 149 4.91 -2.03 7.59
N ILE A 150 5.23 -2.14 6.29
CA ILE A 150 4.76 -3.24 5.43
C ILE A 150 5.65 -4.49 5.50
N ASN A 151 6.29 -4.75 6.64
CA ASN A 151 7.24 -5.85 6.87
C ASN A 151 8.51 -5.79 5.99
N THR A 152 8.84 -4.63 5.42
CA THR A 152 10.06 -4.39 4.63
C THR A 152 10.85 -3.19 5.17
N PRO A 153 11.38 -3.26 6.40
CA PRO A 153 12.08 -2.14 7.05
C PRO A 153 13.28 -1.62 6.26
N LEU A 154 14.02 -2.50 5.57
CA LEU A 154 15.13 -2.10 4.69
C LEU A 154 14.68 -1.19 3.56
N ALA A 155 13.50 -1.43 2.97
CA ALA A 155 12.96 -0.60 1.91
C ALA A 155 12.66 0.83 2.42
N GLY A 156 12.15 0.96 3.65
CA GLY A 156 11.93 2.25 4.29
C GLY A 156 13.22 3.04 4.52
N ILE A 157 14.29 2.36 4.96
CA ILE A 157 15.62 2.98 5.16
C ILE A 157 16.21 3.45 3.82
N VAL A 158 16.22 2.58 2.80
CA VAL A 158 16.77 2.92 1.47
C VAL A 158 16.00 4.08 0.84
N PHE A 159 14.67 4.04 0.92
CA PHE A 159 13.81 5.13 0.44
C PHE A 159 14.17 6.46 1.12
N ALA A 160 14.34 6.46 2.45
CA ALA A 160 14.74 7.68 3.16
C ALA A 160 16.11 8.20 2.70
N ILE A 161 17.10 7.31 2.55
CA ILE A 161 18.44 7.68 2.08
C ILE A 161 18.37 8.29 0.69
N GLU A 162 17.69 7.63 -0.25
CA GLU A 162 17.54 8.10 -1.63
C GLU A 162 16.89 9.49 -1.69
N GLU A 163 15.78 9.64 -0.95
CA GLU A 163 14.94 10.83 -1.00
C GLU A 163 15.54 12.03 -0.22
N MET A 164 16.42 11.78 0.76
CA MET A 164 17.24 12.81 1.42
C MET A 164 18.44 13.22 0.58
N SER A 165 19.07 12.27 -0.11
CA SER A 165 20.21 12.54 -0.99
C SER A 165 19.82 13.44 -2.18
N ARG A 166 18.56 13.35 -2.63
CA ARG A 166 17.99 14.25 -3.65
C ARG A 166 17.74 15.69 -3.15
N THR A 167 17.71 15.92 -1.83
CA THR A 167 17.34 17.22 -1.24
C THR A 167 18.53 17.83 -0.47
N ALA A 168 19.35 18.63 -1.15
CA ALA A 168 20.61 19.19 -0.66
C ALA A 168 20.46 20.36 0.37
N GLU A 169 19.69 20.20 1.46
CA GLU A 169 19.68 21.14 2.59
C GLU A 169 20.54 20.59 3.77
N SER A 170 21.77 21.10 3.84
CA SER A 170 23.00 20.46 4.36
C SER A 170 23.15 20.25 5.88
N ARG A 171 22.18 20.49 6.77
CA ARG A 171 22.41 20.31 8.24
C ARG A 171 21.31 19.61 9.04
N ALA A 172 20.05 19.67 8.59
CA ALA A 172 18.96 18.93 9.24
C ALA A 172 18.90 17.44 8.80
N ASN A 173 19.57 17.08 7.70
CA ASN A 173 19.50 15.74 7.13
C ASN A 173 20.21 14.67 7.97
N GLY A 174 21.28 14.99 8.69
CA GLY A 174 22.03 14.00 9.48
C GLY A 174 21.22 13.39 10.61
N LEU A 175 20.56 14.23 11.42
CA LEU A 175 19.76 13.79 12.58
C LEU A 175 18.52 13.00 12.18
N VAL A 176 17.85 13.40 11.08
CA VAL A 176 16.68 12.68 10.59
C VAL A 176 17.08 11.34 9.96
N LEU A 177 18.20 11.29 9.22
CA LEU A 177 18.75 10.02 8.69
C LEU A 177 19.09 9.05 9.82
N THR A 178 19.81 9.51 10.85
CA THR A 178 20.17 8.64 11.98
C THR A 178 18.94 8.16 12.74
N ALA A 179 17.94 9.02 12.96
CA ALA A 179 16.67 8.61 13.57
C ALA A 179 15.93 7.54 12.75
N VAL A 180 15.88 7.68 11.42
CA VAL A 180 15.24 6.69 10.53
C VAL A 180 16.02 5.37 10.52
N ILE A 181 17.35 5.42 10.41
CA ILE A 181 18.20 4.23 10.45
C ILE A 181 18.03 3.49 11.78
N LEU A 182 18.10 4.20 12.92
CA LEU A 182 17.92 3.62 14.25
C LEU A 182 16.52 3.02 14.43
N SER A 183 15.48 3.69 13.95
CA SER A 183 14.12 3.16 13.97
C SER A 183 13.98 1.89 13.11
N GLY A 184 14.60 1.85 11.93
CA GLY A 184 14.57 0.69 11.05
C GLY A 184 15.36 -0.50 11.61
N LEU A 185 16.51 -0.24 12.25
CA LEU A 185 17.28 -1.24 12.98
C LEU A 185 16.52 -1.77 14.20
N ALA A 186 15.83 -0.91 14.95
CA ALA A 186 14.97 -1.33 16.06
C ALA A 186 13.80 -2.19 15.56
N ALA A 187 13.16 -1.80 14.46
CA ALA A 187 12.11 -2.60 13.83
C ALA A 187 12.63 -3.97 13.37
N LEU A 188 13.84 -4.05 12.79
CA LEU A 188 14.50 -5.31 12.44
C LEU A 188 14.81 -6.17 13.67
N GLY A 189 15.32 -5.57 14.75
CA GLY A 189 15.57 -6.25 16.01
C GLY A 189 14.30 -6.85 16.64
N LEU A 190 13.19 -6.10 16.61
CA LEU A 190 11.89 -6.57 17.07
C LEU A 190 11.28 -7.64 16.15
N SER A 191 11.50 -7.52 14.84
CA SER A 191 11.00 -8.47 13.83
C SER A 191 11.84 -9.75 13.75
N GLY A 192 13.05 -9.74 14.31
CA GLY A 192 14.07 -10.80 14.20
C GLY A 192 13.64 -12.19 14.70
N SER A 193 12.46 -12.32 15.31
CA SER A 193 11.94 -13.61 15.79
C SER A 193 10.91 -14.30 14.90
N TYR A 194 10.41 -13.66 13.84
CA TYR A 194 9.36 -14.26 12.99
C TYR A 194 9.90 -15.05 11.79
N ASN A 195 11.18 -14.91 11.44
CA ASN A 195 11.75 -15.49 10.22
C ASN A 195 12.62 -16.75 10.44
N TYR A 196 12.81 -17.23 11.67
CA TYR A 196 13.72 -18.37 11.94
C TYR A 196 13.04 -19.73 12.16
N SER A 197 11.71 -19.79 12.29
CA SER A 197 11.02 -21.06 12.66
C SER A 197 10.68 -21.97 11.47
N ALA A 198 10.77 -21.52 10.22
CA ALA A 198 10.42 -22.31 9.05
C ALA A 198 11.55 -23.21 8.51
N TRP A 199 12.81 -22.98 8.92
CA TRP A 199 13.99 -23.72 8.41
C TRP A 199 14.56 -24.75 9.40
N ARG A 200 13.90 -25.00 10.53
CA ARG A 200 14.33 -26.05 11.46
C ARG A 200 13.92 -27.42 10.94
N LEU A 201 14.71 -27.95 10.01
CA LEU A 201 14.62 -29.34 9.57
C LEU A 201 14.64 -30.29 10.80
N PRO A 202 13.87 -31.38 10.79
CA PRO A 202 13.95 -32.40 11.84
C PRO A 202 15.34 -33.04 11.77
N ARG A 203 16.13 -32.93 12.84
CA ARG A 203 17.25 -33.85 13.05
C ARG A 203 16.67 -35.24 13.23
N ARG A 204 16.70 -36.05 12.17
CA ARG A 204 16.58 -37.50 12.31
C ARG A 204 17.78 -37.96 13.14
N ARG A 205 17.50 -38.54 14.31
CA ARG A 205 18.42 -39.49 14.94
C ARG A 205 18.37 -40.80 14.17
#